data_AF-A0A3S4MFG9-F1
#
_entry.id   AF-A0A3S4MFG9-F1
#
_cell.length_a   1.000
_cell.length_b   1.000
_cell.length_c   1.000
_cell.angle_alpha   90.00
_cell.angle_beta   90.00
_cell.angle_gamma   90.00
#
_symmetry.space_group_name_H-M   'P 1'
#
loop_
_entity.id
_entity.type
_entity.pdbx_description
1 polymer ?
#
loop_
_entity_poly.entity_id
_entity_poly.type
_entity_poly.pdbx_seq_one_letter_code
_entity_poly.pdbx_strand_id
1 'polypeptide(L)'
;MKAVSIEPRLQECFQHWQKNMVRYGLKAGLGQFYTNEDETAVLYEQGDFLFLAGQADMALLADYRDFCKPDYRILISEEASWQGCLSSCPALSPFTRYAFKDEADFDDKVLKNIVEQLSEQLVIEVIDPKTYQKLAQEEWSQDLQGNFATFKDFQEGGAFGFVIRKGEEIVAGVSTALVYQKAIELRLQQNRLVNSKV
;
A
#
# COMPACT_ATOMS: atom_id res chain seq x y z
N MET A 1 -11.41 8.38 -20.82
CA MET A 1 -10.14 8.23 -20.04
C MET A 1 -8.97 7.72 -20.91
N LYS A 2 -7.74 8.17 -20.65
CA LYS A 2 -6.50 7.57 -21.19
C LYS A 2 -5.66 6.99 -20.05
N ALA A 3 -5.33 5.70 -20.11
CA ALA A 3 -4.26 5.12 -19.29
C ALA A 3 -2.93 5.54 -19.92
N VAL A 4 -2.08 6.21 -19.15
CA VAL A 4 -0.79 6.71 -19.63
C VAL A 4 0.30 6.27 -18.68
N SER A 5 1.44 5.87 -19.25
CA SER A 5 2.67 5.71 -18.46
C SER A 5 2.93 7.00 -17.68
N ILE A 6 3.69 6.92 -16.59
CA ILE A 6 3.97 8.11 -15.79
C ILE A 6 4.76 9.13 -16.63
N GLU A 7 4.07 10.15 -17.10
CA GLU A 7 4.63 11.22 -17.96
C GLU A 7 5.10 12.39 -17.10
N PRO A 8 6.30 12.95 -17.32
CA PRO A 8 6.85 14.04 -16.50
C PRO A 8 5.92 15.25 -16.34
N ARG A 9 5.21 15.64 -17.40
CA ARG A 9 4.26 16.77 -17.36
C ARG A 9 3.08 16.54 -16.40
N LEU A 10 2.57 15.30 -16.31
CA LEU A 10 1.45 14.98 -15.42
C LEU A 10 1.90 14.81 -13.97
N GLN A 11 3.20 14.54 -13.74
CA GLN A 11 3.75 14.52 -12.38
C GLN A 11 3.71 15.90 -11.72
N GLU A 12 3.68 17.00 -12.50
CA GLU A 12 3.58 18.36 -11.96
C GLU A 12 2.31 18.57 -11.13
N CYS A 13 1.21 17.87 -11.45
CA CYS A 13 0.00 17.87 -10.63
C CYS A 13 0.24 17.39 -9.19
N PHE A 14 1.31 16.61 -8.96
CA PHE A 14 1.68 16.07 -7.65
C PHE A 14 2.84 16.82 -6.99
N GLN A 15 3.31 17.94 -7.53
CA GLN A 15 4.53 18.61 -7.06
C GLN A 15 4.50 19.07 -5.59
N HIS A 16 3.30 19.34 -5.05
CA HIS A 16 3.12 19.80 -3.68
C HIS A 16 2.82 18.68 -2.69
N TRP A 17 2.60 17.45 -3.17
CA TRP A 17 2.24 16.31 -2.33
C TRP A 17 3.35 15.95 -1.36
N GLN A 18 2.98 15.74 -0.09
CA GLN A 18 3.92 15.34 0.95
C GLN A 18 3.95 13.83 1.20
N LYS A 19 2.97 13.08 0.69
CA LYS A 19 2.90 11.63 0.89
C LYS A 19 4.09 10.91 0.24
N ASN A 20 4.79 10.11 1.04
CA ASN A 20 5.96 9.33 0.60
C ASN A 20 5.64 8.39 -0.56
N MET A 21 4.49 7.71 -0.53
CA MET A 21 4.02 6.90 -1.66
C MET A 21 3.91 7.69 -2.97
N VAL A 22 3.53 8.96 -2.91
CA VAL A 22 3.48 9.85 -4.08
C VAL A 22 4.89 10.29 -4.47
N ARG A 23 5.63 10.90 -3.55
CA ARG A 23 6.95 11.47 -3.82
C ARG A 23 7.97 10.44 -4.30
N TYR A 24 8.08 9.31 -3.60
CA TYR A 24 9.05 8.27 -3.92
C TYR A 24 8.55 7.33 -5.00
N GLY A 25 7.23 7.06 -5.05
CA GLY A 25 6.62 6.27 -6.12
C GLY A 25 6.83 6.88 -7.50
N LEU A 26 6.52 8.17 -7.65
CA LEU A 26 6.70 8.89 -8.91
C LEU A 26 8.18 8.95 -9.35
N LYS A 27 9.09 9.22 -8.41
CA LYS A 27 10.54 9.21 -8.68
C LYS A 27 11.05 7.83 -9.11
N ALA A 28 10.45 6.76 -8.59
CA ALA A 28 10.78 5.39 -8.94
C ALA A 28 10.04 4.91 -10.21
N GLY A 29 9.15 5.72 -10.79
CA GLY A 29 8.35 5.34 -11.96
C GLY A 29 7.35 4.21 -11.67
N LEU A 30 6.90 4.09 -10.42
CA LEU A 30 5.98 3.03 -9.99
C LEU A 30 4.52 3.48 -10.09
N GLY A 31 3.64 2.54 -10.46
CA GLY A 31 2.21 2.76 -10.57
C GLY A 31 1.76 3.24 -11.95
N GLN A 32 0.53 3.73 -12.03
CA GLN A 32 -0.13 4.06 -13.30
C GLN A 32 -0.89 5.39 -13.21
N PHE A 33 -0.86 6.18 -14.28
CA PHE A 33 -1.65 7.40 -14.40
C PHE A 33 -2.89 7.19 -15.27
N TYR A 34 -3.95 7.88 -14.87
CA TYR A 34 -5.19 8.04 -15.64
C TYR A 34 -5.56 9.51 -15.65
N THR A 35 -5.87 10.05 -16.82
CA THR A 35 -6.17 11.47 -16.97
C THR A 35 -7.35 11.69 -17.91
N ASN A 36 -8.03 12.83 -17.73
CA ASN A 36 -9.09 13.28 -18.64
C ASN A 36 -8.48 13.89 -19.92
N GLU A 37 -9.31 14.19 -20.91
CA GLU A 37 -8.83 14.63 -22.24
C GLU A 37 -8.06 15.95 -22.20
N ASP A 38 -8.52 16.89 -21.36
CA ASP A 38 -7.89 18.20 -21.15
C ASP A 38 -6.75 18.17 -20.13
N GLU A 39 -6.50 17.00 -19.52
CA GLU A 39 -5.45 16.75 -18.52
C GLU A 39 -5.47 17.69 -17.32
N THR A 40 -6.66 18.14 -16.96
CA THR A 40 -6.89 18.96 -15.78
C THR A 40 -7.01 18.13 -14.50
N ALA A 41 -7.28 16.83 -14.64
CA ALA A 41 -7.50 15.89 -13.55
C ALA A 41 -6.61 14.65 -13.74
N VAL A 42 -5.81 14.31 -12.73
CA VAL A 42 -4.91 13.15 -12.79
C VAL A 42 -5.18 12.21 -11.61
N LEU A 43 -5.43 10.94 -11.92
CA LEU A 43 -5.51 9.86 -10.94
C LEU A 43 -4.21 9.06 -11.00
N TYR A 44 -3.54 8.95 -9.86
CA TYR A 44 -2.35 8.14 -9.70
C TYR A 44 -2.65 6.89 -8.89
N GLU A 45 -2.66 5.74 -9.56
CA GLU A 45 -2.85 4.43 -8.94
C GLU A 45 -1.52 3.86 -8.46
N GLN A 46 -1.47 3.48 -7.18
CA GLN A 46 -0.35 2.74 -6.60
C GLN A 46 -0.82 1.81 -5.47
N GLY A 47 -0.79 0.50 -5.73
CA GLY A 47 -1.34 -0.51 -4.82
C GLY A 47 -2.85 -0.28 -4.62
N ASP A 48 -3.29 -0.26 -3.36
CA ASP A 48 -4.71 -0.02 -3.03
C ASP A 48 -5.09 1.46 -3.05
N PHE A 49 -4.15 2.36 -3.32
CA PHE A 49 -4.36 3.80 -3.26
C PHE A 49 -4.59 4.40 -4.64
N LEU A 50 -5.52 5.35 -4.69
CA LEU A 50 -5.70 6.25 -5.82
C LEU A 50 -5.52 7.67 -5.31
N PHE A 51 -4.45 8.34 -5.74
CA PHE A 51 -4.16 9.73 -5.40
C PHE A 51 -4.74 10.65 -6.48
N LEU A 52 -5.62 11.57 -6.10
CA LEU A 52 -6.35 12.43 -7.03
C LEU A 52 -5.80 13.85 -6.96
N ALA A 53 -5.28 14.35 -8.08
CA ALA A 53 -4.68 15.68 -8.20
C ALA A 53 -5.35 16.50 -9.30
N GLY A 54 -5.10 17.82 -9.28
CA GLY A 54 -5.69 18.76 -10.21
C GLY A 54 -7.15 19.09 -9.89
N GLN A 55 -7.93 19.42 -10.92
CA GLN A 55 -9.34 19.76 -10.79
C GLN A 55 -10.21 18.50 -10.69
N ALA A 56 -11.19 18.50 -9.79
CA ALA A 56 -12.09 17.36 -9.64
C ALA A 56 -12.88 17.05 -10.92
N ASP A 57 -12.83 15.77 -11.31
CA ASP A 57 -13.57 15.22 -12.44
C ASP A 57 -14.17 13.87 -12.04
N MET A 58 -15.43 13.89 -11.60
CA MET A 58 -16.14 12.67 -11.18
C MET A 58 -16.44 11.74 -12.35
N ALA A 59 -16.45 12.23 -13.60
CA ALA A 59 -16.61 11.38 -14.77
C ALA A 59 -15.32 10.57 -15.02
N LEU A 60 -14.15 11.18 -14.87
CA LEU A 60 -12.86 10.48 -14.91
C LEU A 60 -12.79 9.37 -13.84
N LEU A 61 -13.25 9.64 -12.61
CA LEU A 61 -13.27 8.64 -11.54
C LEU A 61 -14.23 7.48 -11.87
N ALA A 62 -15.38 7.77 -12.50
CA ALA A 62 -16.32 6.75 -12.94
C ALA A 62 -15.74 5.90 -14.09
N ASP A 63 -15.12 6.53 -15.08
CA ASP A 63 -14.39 5.86 -16.17
C ASP A 63 -13.33 4.91 -15.62
N TYR A 64 -12.53 5.38 -14.66
CA TYR A 64 -11.50 4.57 -14.00
C TYR A 64 -12.10 3.34 -13.31
N ARG A 65 -13.20 3.50 -12.57
CA ARG A 65 -13.91 2.38 -11.93
C ARG A 65 -14.36 1.35 -12.97
N ASP A 66 -14.96 1.80 -14.07
CA ASP A 66 -15.55 0.91 -15.07
C ASP A 66 -14.49 0.20 -15.92
N PHE A 67 -13.36 0.85 -16.16
CA PHE A 67 -12.22 0.31 -16.90
C PHE A 67 -11.35 -0.63 -16.03
N CYS A 68 -10.89 -0.18 -14.87
CA CYS A 68 -9.98 -0.94 -14.01
C CYS A 68 -10.69 -1.99 -13.15
N LYS A 69 -11.98 -1.78 -12.83
CA LYS A 69 -12.81 -2.66 -12.00
C LYS A 69 -12.11 -3.14 -10.71
N PRO A 70 -11.54 -2.23 -9.90
CA PRO A 70 -10.86 -2.64 -8.68
C PRO A 70 -11.88 -3.18 -7.65
N ASP A 71 -11.48 -4.18 -6.87
CA ASP A 71 -12.30 -4.68 -5.75
C ASP A 71 -12.56 -3.56 -4.73
N TYR A 72 -11.51 -2.78 -4.41
CA TYR A 72 -11.62 -1.55 -3.63
C TYR A 72 -10.45 -0.59 -3.95
N ARG A 73 -10.63 0.69 -3.60
CA ARG A 73 -9.58 1.72 -3.61
C ARG A 73 -9.71 2.67 -2.44
N ILE A 74 -8.57 3.07 -1.89
CA ILE A 74 -8.45 4.16 -0.93
C ILE A 74 -8.18 5.43 -1.71
N LEU A 75 -9.21 6.28 -1.81
CA LEU A 75 -9.12 7.57 -2.48
C LEU A 75 -8.50 8.60 -1.54
N ILE A 76 -7.45 9.29 -1.99
CA ILE A 76 -6.76 10.33 -1.22
C ILE A 76 -6.61 11.56 -2.11
N SER A 77 -6.96 12.74 -1.60
CA SER A 77 -6.67 14.00 -2.28
C SER A 77 -6.32 15.10 -1.29
N GLU A 78 -5.31 15.90 -1.64
CA GLU A 78 -4.97 17.16 -0.97
C GLU A 78 -5.73 18.36 -1.59
N GLU A 79 -6.49 18.14 -2.67
CA GLU A 79 -7.20 19.17 -3.42
C GLU A 79 -8.62 19.42 -2.87
N ALA A 80 -8.94 20.68 -2.59
CA ALA A 80 -10.25 21.05 -2.04
C ALA A 80 -11.41 20.71 -2.99
N SER A 81 -11.19 20.81 -4.31
CA SER A 81 -12.18 20.47 -5.32
C SER A 81 -12.57 18.99 -5.23
N TRP A 82 -11.57 18.09 -5.16
CA TRP A 82 -11.77 16.66 -5.02
C TRP A 82 -12.42 16.32 -3.67
N GLN A 83 -11.94 16.90 -2.57
CA GLN A 83 -12.50 16.66 -1.25
C GLN A 83 -14.00 17.00 -1.17
N GLY A 84 -14.42 18.10 -1.80
CA GLY A 84 -15.84 18.48 -1.89
C GLY A 84 -16.68 17.46 -2.66
N CYS A 85 -16.19 17.02 -3.82
CA CYS A 85 -16.89 16.03 -4.65
C CYS A 85 -16.95 14.65 -3.97
N LEU A 86 -15.84 14.18 -3.39
CA LEU A 86 -15.76 12.87 -2.74
C LEU A 86 -16.64 12.79 -1.49
N SER A 87 -16.66 13.85 -0.68
CA SER A 87 -17.47 13.92 0.55
C SER A 87 -18.98 13.91 0.27
N SER A 88 -19.38 14.35 -0.93
CA SER A 88 -20.79 14.38 -1.36
C SER A 88 -21.21 13.09 -2.08
N CYS A 89 -20.30 12.15 -2.32
CA CYS A 89 -20.57 10.94 -3.08
C CYS A 89 -21.12 9.83 -2.16
N PRO A 90 -22.38 9.38 -2.33
CA PRO A 90 -23.00 8.41 -1.43
C PRO A 90 -22.43 6.99 -1.55
N ALA A 91 -21.69 6.69 -2.63
CA ALA A 91 -21.05 5.41 -2.85
C ALA A 91 -19.69 5.28 -2.11
N LEU A 92 -19.21 6.36 -1.49
CA LEU A 92 -17.93 6.40 -0.79
C LEU A 92 -18.16 6.46 0.72
N SER A 93 -17.33 5.72 1.46
CA SER A 93 -17.33 5.73 2.92
C SER A 93 -16.12 6.51 3.42
N PRO A 94 -16.29 7.68 4.06
CA PRO A 94 -15.17 8.42 4.61
C PRO A 94 -14.60 7.72 5.84
N PHE A 95 -13.27 7.72 5.97
CA PHE A 95 -12.58 7.21 7.15
C PHE A 95 -11.24 7.93 7.34
N THR A 96 -10.67 7.85 8.55
CA THR A 96 -9.42 8.53 8.89
C THR A 96 -8.25 7.54 8.87
N ARG A 97 -7.12 7.97 8.29
CA ARG A 97 -5.83 7.28 8.37
C ARG A 97 -4.80 8.19 9.01
N TYR A 98 -3.90 7.60 9.78
CA TYR A 98 -2.81 8.31 10.46
C TYR A 98 -1.51 8.09 9.69
N ALA A 99 -0.79 9.18 9.43
CA ALA A 99 0.55 9.13 8.86
C ALA A 99 1.58 9.24 9.99
N PHE A 100 2.66 8.48 9.88
CA PHE A 100 3.83 8.66 10.74
C PHE A 100 4.62 9.89 10.29
N LYS A 101 5.43 10.41 11.20
CA LYS A 101 6.48 11.37 10.82
C LYS A 101 7.51 10.65 9.95
N ASP A 102 8.19 11.40 9.09
CA ASP A 102 9.27 10.90 8.23
C ASP A 102 10.57 10.59 8.99
N GLU A 103 10.55 10.74 10.31
CA GLU A 103 11.64 10.46 11.22
C GLU A 103 11.13 9.61 12.38
N ALA A 104 11.93 8.61 12.75
CA ALA A 104 11.70 7.78 13.93
C ALA A 104 13.05 7.56 14.62
N ASP A 105 13.10 7.85 15.91
CA ASP A 105 14.23 7.49 16.77
C ASP A 105 13.91 6.12 17.39
N PHE A 106 14.33 5.06 16.69
CA PHE A 106 14.12 3.70 17.15
C PHE A 106 15.11 3.35 18.25
N ASP A 107 14.59 2.97 19.41
CA ASP A 107 15.43 2.40 20.47
C ASP A 107 15.59 0.90 20.24
N ASP A 108 16.76 0.51 19.74
CA ASP A 108 17.15 -0.89 19.51
C ASP A 108 16.96 -1.78 20.74
N LYS A 109 17.16 -1.26 21.95
CA LYS A 109 16.96 -2.03 23.18
C LYS A 109 15.49 -2.32 23.42
N VAL A 110 14.62 -1.33 23.17
CA VAL A 110 13.17 -1.51 23.27
C VAL A 110 12.70 -2.53 22.23
N LEU A 111 13.16 -2.42 20.99
CA LEU A 111 12.80 -3.36 19.92
C LEU A 111 13.26 -4.79 20.24
N LYS A 112 14.50 -4.97 20.71
CA LYS A 112 15.01 -6.28 21.13
C LYS A 112 14.22 -6.86 22.29
N ASN A 113 13.93 -6.05 23.31
CA ASN A 113 13.13 -6.50 24.44
C ASN A 113 11.71 -6.90 24.03
N ILE A 114 11.08 -6.23 23.06
CA ILE A 114 9.78 -6.65 22.50
C ILE A 114 9.89 -8.03 21.86
N VAL A 115 10.95 -8.29 21.09
CA VAL A 115 11.20 -9.59 20.46
C VAL A 115 11.51 -10.68 21.49
N GLU A 116 12.29 -10.38 22.52
CA GLU A 116 12.67 -11.30 23.60
C GLU A 116 11.47 -11.68 24.50
N GLN A 117 10.46 -10.82 24.59
CA GLN A 117 9.22 -11.10 25.32
C GLN A 117 8.24 -12.00 24.56
N LEU A 118 8.56 -12.37 23.32
CA LEU A 118 7.72 -13.27 22.54
C LEU A 118 7.65 -14.64 23.22
N SER A 119 6.43 -15.19 23.33
CA SER A 119 6.20 -16.52 23.92
C SER A 119 7.05 -17.58 23.22
N GLU A 120 7.60 -18.54 23.98
CA GLU A 120 8.36 -19.69 23.43
C GLU A 120 7.56 -20.54 22.44
N GLN A 121 6.22 -20.45 22.45
CA GLN A 121 5.35 -21.13 21.48
C GLN A 121 5.29 -20.42 20.12
N LEU A 122 5.82 -19.20 20.03
CA LEU A 122 5.80 -18.36 18.86
C LEU A 122 7.21 -18.23 18.29
N VAL A 123 7.33 -18.41 16.97
CA VAL A 123 8.62 -18.34 16.28
C VAL A 123 8.53 -17.29 15.18
N ILE A 124 9.50 -16.39 15.13
CA ILE A 124 9.68 -15.45 14.02
C ILE A 124 10.49 -16.13 12.92
N GLU A 125 9.95 -16.21 11.72
CA GLU A 125 10.62 -16.76 10.54
C GLU A 125 10.70 -15.69 9.43
N VAL A 126 11.80 -15.67 8.70
CA VAL A 126 11.94 -14.83 7.49
C VAL A 126 11.02 -15.39 6.40
N ILE A 127 10.38 -14.51 5.63
CA ILE A 127 9.61 -14.93 4.46
C ILE A 127 10.56 -15.49 3.41
N ASP A 128 10.47 -16.80 3.21
CA ASP A 128 11.16 -17.56 2.17
C ASP A 128 10.19 -17.94 1.03
N PRO A 129 10.63 -18.62 -0.06
CA PRO A 129 9.73 -18.99 -1.15
C PRO A 129 8.51 -19.81 -0.72
N LYS A 130 8.69 -20.72 0.27
CA LYS A 130 7.61 -21.59 0.75
C LYS A 130 6.59 -20.80 1.56
N THR A 131 7.07 -19.93 2.44
CA THR A 131 6.24 -19.02 3.25
C THR A 131 5.50 -18.05 2.35
N TYR A 132 6.17 -17.46 1.37
CA TYR A 132 5.57 -16.55 0.40
C TYR A 132 4.40 -17.19 -0.36
N GLN A 133 4.55 -18.45 -0.78
CA GLN A 133 3.46 -19.20 -1.41
C GLN A 133 2.29 -19.46 -0.45
N LYS A 134 2.56 -19.75 0.82
CA LYS A 134 1.51 -19.94 1.84
C LYS A 134 0.71 -18.65 2.08
N LEU A 135 1.36 -17.49 2.05
CA LEU A 135 0.68 -16.20 2.23
C LEU A 135 -0.46 -16.00 1.21
N ALA A 136 -0.31 -16.53 -0.02
CA ALA A 136 -1.35 -16.43 -1.05
C ALA A 136 -2.61 -17.26 -0.76
N GLN A 137 -2.52 -18.26 0.13
CA GLN A 137 -3.55 -19.27 0.31
C GLN A 137 -4.71 -18.80 1.19
N GLU A 138 -4.46 -17.84 2.08
CA GLU A 138 -5.46 -17.30 2.99
C GLU A 138 -5.67 -15.81 2.74
N GLU A 139 -6.95 -15.40 2.67
CA GLU A 139 -7.36 -14.02 2.36
C GLU A 139 -6.71 -12.98 3.29
N TRP A 140 -6.58 -13.28 4.58
CA TRP A 140 -5.99 -12.35 5.56
C TRP A 140 -4.49 -12.12 5.33
N SER A 141 -3.77 -13.04 4.68
CA SER A 141 -2.32 -13.00 4.52
C SER A 141 -1.86 -12.65 3.11
N GLN A 142 -2.73 -12.75 2.10
CA GLN A 142 -2.41 -12.45 0.69
C GLN A 142 -1.75 -11.09 0.53
N ASP A 143 -2.29 -10.14 1.27
CA ASP A 143 -1.82 -8.77 1.35
C ASP A 143 -0.32 -8.65 1.67
N LEU A 144 0.27 -9.56 2.46
CA LEU A 144 1.68 -9.57 2.82
C LEU A 144 2.63 -9.90 1.64
N GLN A 145 2.12 -10.35 0.50
CA GLN A 145 2.91 -10.49 -0.72
C GLN A 145 3.25 -9.14 -1.36
N GLY A 146 2.56 -8.06 -0.96
CA GLY A 146 2.79 -6.73 -1.49
C GLY A 146 2.47 -6.63 -2.97
N ASN A 147 3.07 -5.65 -3.65
CA ASN A 147 2.86 -5.42 -5.08
C ASN A 147 3.80 -6.25 -5.98
N PHE A 148 4.15 -7.46 -5.56
CA PHE A 148 5.11 -8.34 -6.25
C PHE A 148 4.40 -9.56 -6.82
N ALA A 149 4.58 -9.80 -8.13
CA ALA A 149 3.93 -10.91 -8.82
C ALA A 149 4.49 -12.28 -8.37
N THR A 150 5.79 -12.34 -8.07
CA THR A 150 6.46 -13.56 -7.63
C THR A 150 7.43 -13.30 -6.48
N PHE A 151 7.81 -14.37 -5.76
CA PHE A 151 8.88 -14.27 -4.76
C PHE A 151 10.21 -13.82 -5.37
N LYS A 152 10.46 -14.13 -6.65
CA LYS A 152 11.65 -13.65 -7.35
C LYS A 152 11.62 -12.12 -7.48
N ASP A 153 10.49 -11.55 -7.90
CA ASP A 153 10.33 -10.09 -8.00
C ASP A 153 10.45 -9.42 -6.62
N PHE A 154 9.89 -10.05 -5.59
CA PHE A 154 10.03 -9.63 -4.19
C PHE A 154 11.52 -9.54 -3.80
N GLN A 155 12.28 -10.61 -4.02
CA GLN A 155 13.70 -10.64 -3.65
C GLN A 155 14.56 -9.70 -4.50
N GLU A 156 14.37 -9.68 -5.83
CA GLU A 156 15.13 -8.81 -6.75
C GLU A 156 14.80 -7.32 -6.55
N GLY A 157 13.57 -7.01 -6.13
CA GLY A 157 13.16 -5.68 -5.72
C GLY A 157 13.77 -5.22 -4.39
N GLY A 158 14.48 -6.08 -3.66
CA GLY A 158 15.06 -5.77 -2.35
C GLY A 158 14.04 -5.80 -1.20
N ALA A 159 12.88 -6.41 -1.42
CA ALA A 159 11.86 -6.58 -0.38
C ALA A 159 12.23 -7.71 0.59
N PHE A 160 11.75 -7.58 1.82
CA PHE A 160 11.88 -8.58 2.87
C PHE A 160 10.69 -8.51 3.82
N GLY A 161 10.55 -9.55 4.65
CA GLY A 161 9.52 -9.60 5.67
C GLY A 161 9.67 -10.81 6.58
N PHE A 162 8.84 -10.84 7.61
CA PHE A 162 8.85 -11.83 8.66
C PHE A 162 7.43 -12.28 8.98
N VAL A 163 7.28 -13.54 9.31
CA VAL A 163 6.04 -14.12 9.84
C VAL A 163 6.25 -14.60 11.26
N ILE A 164 5.17 -14.59 12.05
CA ILE A 164 5.12 -15.24 13.35
C ILE A 164 4.31 -16.52 13.18
N ARG A 165 4.88 -17.64 13.64
CA ARG A 165 4.23 -18.95 13.61
C ARG A 165 3.94 -19.48 14.99
N LYS A 166 2.86 -20.25 15.11
CA LYS A 166 2.52 -21.07 16.28
C LYS A 166 2.38 -22.52 15.81
N GLY A 167 3.41 -23.33 16.05
CA GLY A 167 3.50 -24.67 15.46
C GLY A 167 3.55 -24.59 13.93
N GLU A 168 2.57 -25.19 13.24
CA GLU A 168 2.54 -25.17 11.78
C GLU A 168 1.88 -23.93 11.17
N GLU A 169 1.09 -23.20 11.95
CA GLU A 169 0.23 -22.10 11.49
C GLU A 169 0.97 -20.76 11.49
N ILE A 170 0.72 -19.93 10.48
CA ILE A 170 1.14 -18.52 10.47
C ILE A 170 0.04 -17.70 11.15
N VAL A 171 0.41 -16.94 12.18
CA VAL A 171 -0.54 -16.18 13.01
C VAL A 171 -0.45 -14.67 12.83
N ALA A 172 0.70 -14.18 12.34
CA ALA A 172 0.89 -12.78 11.98
C ALA A 172 2.05 -12.64 10.99
N GLY A 173 2.17 -11.48 10.36
CA GLY A 173 3.33 -11.14 9.57
C GLY A 173 3.47 -9.65 9.33
N VAL A 174 4.69 -9.24 9.04
CA VAL A 174 5.06 -7.92 8.53
C VAL A 174 5.91 -8.12 7.29
N SER A 175 5.54 -7.45 6.22
CA SER A 175 6.21 -7.60 4.93
C SER A 175 6.29 -6.28 4.19
N THR A 176 7.25 -6.20 3.27
CA THR A 176 7.38 -5.06 2.37
C THR A 176 6.28 -5.10 1.32
N ALA A 177 5.45 -4.06 1.28
CA ALA A 177 4.42 -3.88 0.27
C ALA A 177 4.97 -3.26 -1.02
N LEU A 178 5.88 -2.29 -0.89
CA LEU A 178 6.50 -1.55 -1.99
C LEU A 178 7.94 -1.21 -1.63
N VAL A 179 8.82 -1.13 -2.63
CA VAL A 179 10.20 -0.67 -2.48
C VAL A 179 10.39 0.60 -3.30
N TYR A 180 11.02 1.60 -2.68
CA TYR A 180 11.49 2.84 -3.29
C TYR A 180 13.01 2.90 -3.30
N GLN A 181 13.57 3.89 -4.00
CA GLN A 181 14.99 4.20 -3.91
C GLN A 181 15.32 4.71 -2.49
N LYS A 182 15.72 3.79 -1.59
CA LYS A 182 16.07 3.97 -0.16
C LYS A 182 14.94 3.94 0.86
N ALA A 183 13.74 3.49 0.50
CA ALA A 183 12.64 3.34 1.45
C ALA A 183 11.76 2.14 1.09
N ILE A 184 10.95 1.68 2.04
CA ILE A 184 9.96 0.60 1.84
C ILE A 184 8.64 1.00 2.49
N GLU A 185 7.53 0.59 1.89
CA GLU A 185 6.24 0.57 2.57
C GLU A 185 6.06 -0.77 3.25
N LEU A 186 5.65 -0.75 4.51
CA LEU A 186 5.38 -1.96 5.28
C LEU A 186 3.89 -2.27 5.30
N ARG A 187 3.59 -3.55 5.39
CA ARG A 187 2.24 -4.06 5.59
C ARG A 187 2.26 -5.10 6.68
N LEU A 188 1.31 -4.98 7.60
CA LEU A 188 1.15 -5.87 8.75
C LEU A 188 -0.19 -6.56 8.65
N GLN A 189 -0.20 -7.86 8.90
CA GLN A 189 -1.42 -8.65 8.97
C GLN A 189 -1.35 -9.59 10.17
N GLN A 190 -2.51 -9.84 10.77
CA GLN A 190 -2.65 -10.76 11.90
C GLN A 190 -3.87 -11.64 11.67
N ASN A 191 -3.70 -12.95 11.83
CA ASN A 191 -4.79 -13.90 11.77
C ASN A 191 -5.67 -13.72 13.02
N ARG A 192 -6.85 -13.14 12.82
CA ARG A 192 -7.82 -12.89 13.91
C ARG A 192 -8.55 -14.15 14.35
N LEU A 193 -8.58 -15.20 13.53
CA LEU A 193 -9.29 -16.44 13.83
C LEU A 193 -8.52 -17.33 14.81
N VAL A 194 -7.20 -17.40 14.69
CA VAL A 194 -6.34 -18.18 15.60
C VAL A 194 -6.27 -17.58 17.00
N ASN A 195 -6.34 -16.24 17.11
CA ASN A 195 -6.27 -15.53 18.39
C ASN A 195 -7.59 -15.52 19.20
N SER A 196 -8.68 -16.09 18.67
CA SER A 196 -9.89 -16.34 19.47
C SER A 196 -9.75 -17.51 20.47
N LYS A 197 -8.59 -18.19 20.46
CA LYS A 197 -8.24 -19.32 21.33
C LYS A 197 -6.99 -19.08 22.19
N VAL A 198 -6.54 -17.82 22.32
CA VAL A 198 -5.43 -17.42 23.19
C VAL A 198 -5.97 -16.54 24.31
#